data_AF-A0A975B650-F1
#
_entry.id   AF-A0A975B650-F1
#
_cell.length_a   1.000
_cell.length_b   1.000
_cell.length_c   1.000
_cell.angle_alpha   90.00
_cell.angle_beta   90.00
_cell.angle_gamma   90.00
#
_symmetry.space_group_name_H-M   'P 1'
#
loop_
_entity.id
_entity.type
_entity.pdbx_description
1 polymer ?
#
loop_
_entity_poly.entity_id
_entity_poly.type
_entity_poly.pdbx_seq_one_letter_code
_entity_poly.pdbx_strand_id
1 'polypeptide(L)'
;MDLKNDEPSARLAEICKNLGADTYLAGRDGEKYMDMKLFKDQGIKVIFQEFNHPVYPQVFGEFISHLSIVDLLFNCGHDSMEIIRKYNP
;
A
#
# COMPACT_ATOMS: atom_id res chain seq x y z
N MET A 1 1.36 16.95 17.20
CA MET A 1 1.61 15.53 17.50
C MET A 1 3.10 15.39 17.66
N ASP A 2 3.54 15.12 18.88
CA ASP A 2 4.96 15.04 19.23
C ASP A 2 5.37 13.56 19.17
N LEU A 3 5.85 13.12 18.00
CA LEU A 3 6.27 11.74 17.76
C LEU A 3 7.70 11.59 18.29
N LYS A 4 7.86 10.87 19.41
CA LYS A 4 9.14 10.80 20.13
C LYS A 4 9.98 9.58 19.80
N ASN A 5 9.46 8.66 18.99
CA ASN A 5 10.12 7.39 18.73
C ASN A 5 10.83 7.36 17.37
N ASP A 6 12.15 7.15 17.42
CA ASP A 6 13.00 7.02 16.23
C ASP A 6 12.90 5.62 15.58
N GLU A 7 12.36 4.62 16.29
CA GLU A 7 12.10 3.29 15.72
C GLU A 7 10.89 3.36 14.75
N PRO A 8 11.05 2.92 13.48
CA PRO A 8 10.02 3.07 12.46
C PRO A 8 8.66 2.45 12.81
N SER A 9 8.64 1.23 13.34
CA SER A 9 7.39 0.50 13.66
C SER A 9 6.65 1.18 14.81
N ALA A 10 7.38 1.64 15.82
CA ALA A 10 6.86 2.36 16.96
C ALA A 10 6.23 3.69 16.55
N ARG A 11 6.87 4.41 15.63
CA ARG A 11 6.32 5.65 15.09
C ARG A 11 5.01 5.41 14.34
N LEU A 12 4.91 4.34 13.55
CA LEU A 12 3.68 3.98 12.86
C LEU A 12 2.56 3.59 13.84
N ALA A 13 2.87 2.81 14.88
CA ALA A 13 1.90 2.45 15.91
C ALA A 13 1.42 3.66 16.73
N GLU A 14 2.33 4.58 17.06
CA GLU A 14 2.00 5.84 17.74
C GLU A 14 1.10 6.71 16.87
N ILE A 15 1.31 6.73 15.55
CA ILE A 15 0.41 7.41 14.61
C ILE A 15 -1.00 6.82 14.68
N CYS A 16 -1.11 5.49 14.60
CA CYS A 16 -2.41 4.81 14.68
C CYS A 16 -3.13 5.13 15.99
N LYS A 17 -2.42 5.01 17.13
CA LYS A 17 -2.97 5.26 18.46
C LYS A 17 -3.50 6.69 18.62
N ASN A 18 -2.72 7.69 18.18
CA ASN A 18 -3.10 9.09 18.29
C ASN A 18 -4.29 9.47 17.38
N LEU A 19 -4.51 8.72 16.30
CA LEU A 19 -5.67 8.87 15.43
C LEU A 19 -6.87 8.00 15.85
N GLY A 20 -6.71 7.17 16.88
CA GLY A 20 -7.74 6.20 17.28
C GLY A 20 -7.96 5.09 16.25
N ALA A 21 -6.98 4.80 15.40
CA ALA A 21 -7.05 3.74 14.41
C ALA A 21 -6.80 2.37 15.06
N ASP A 22 -7.57 1.37 14.65
CA ASP A 22 -7.40 -0.03 15.05
C ASP A 22 -6.58 -0.85 14.04
N THR A 23 -6.31 -0.30 12.85
CA THR A 23 -5.72 -1.02 11.73
C THR A 23 -4.70 -0.16 10.99
N TYR A 24 -3.54 -0.76 10.69
CA TYR A 24 -2.52 -0.21 9.81
C TYR A 24 -2.46 -1.01 8.50
N LEU A 25 -2.59 -0.34 7.36
CA LEU A 25 -2.41 -0.94 6.03
C LEU A 25 -0.97 -0.74 5.56
N ALA A 26 -0.23 -1.84 5.47
CA ALA A 26 1.15 -1.87 5.00
C ALA A 26 1.25 -2.39 3.56
N GLY A 27 2.31 -2.03 2.84
CA GLY A 27 2.66 -2.71 1.58
C GLY A 27 3.07 -4.16 1.84
N ARG A 28 2.92 -5.04 0.84
CA ARG A 28 3.20 -6.48 0.92
C ARG A 28 4.51 -6.86 1.63
N ASP A 29 5.59 -6.12 1.37
CA ASP A 29 6.91 -6.41 1.95
C ASP A 29 7.09 -5.88 3.39
N GLY A 30 6.10 -5.17 3.95
CA GLY A 30 6.12 -4.66 5.31
C GLY A 30 6.40 -5.74 6.36
N GLU A 31 5.88 -6.95 6.14
CA GLU A 31 6.06 -8.08 7.06
C GLU A 31 7.53 -8.43 7.30
N LYS A 32 8.41 -8.12 6.33
CA LYS A 32 9.84 -8.46 6.39
C LYS A 32 10.63 -7.58 7.35
N TYR A 33 10.15 -6.39 7.70
CA TYR A 33 10.92 -5.40 8.46
C TYR A 33 10.16 -4.72 9.60
N MET A 34 8.83 -4.84 9.67
CA MET A 34 8.04 -4.25 10.75
C MET A 34 8.03 -5.14 11.99
N ASP A 35 8.09 -4.51 13.18
CA ASP A 35 7.89 -5.21 14.45
C ASP A 35 6.39 -5.45 14.70
N MET A 36 5.90 -6.60 14.25
CA MET A 36 4.50 -7.01 14.39
C MET A 36 4.05 -7.15 15.85
N LYS A 37 4.98 -7.45 16.77
CA LYS A 37 4.67 -7.56 18.19
C LYS A 37 4.32 -6.18 18.75
N LEU A 38 5.03 -5.14 18.33
CA LEU A 38 4.75 -3.77 18.75
C LEU A 38 3.33 -3.32 18.38
N PHE A 39 2.90 -3.58 17.14
CA PHE A 39 1.53 -3.26 16.72
C PHE A 39 0.50 -4.06 17.52
N LYS A 40 0.74 -5.36 17.69
CA LYS A 40 -0.15 -6.25 18.46
C LYS A 40 -0.30 -5.81 19.92
N ASP A 41 0.80 -5.45 20.58
CA ASP A 41 0.81 -5.00 21.98
C ASP A 41 0.03 -3.69 22.17
N GLN A 42 -0.13 -2.90 21.09
CA GLN A 42 -0.94 -1.68 21.08
C GLN A 42 -2.37 -1.90 20.58
N GLY A 43 -2.77 -3.15 20.31
CA GLY A 43 -4.10 -3.48 19.79
C GLY A 43 -4.33 -3.07 18.34
N ILE A 44 -3.25 -2.86 17.56
CA ILE A 44 -3.32 -2.46 16.17
C ILE A 44 -3.18 -3.70 15.28
N LYS A 45 -4.19 -3.95 14.46
CA LYS A 45 -4.14 -4.96 13.40
C LYS A 45 -3.28 -4.43 12.25
N VAL A 46 -2.36 -5.23 11.76
CA VAL A 46 -1.65 -4.92 10.50
C VAL A 46 -2.27 -5.75 9.40
N ILE A 47 -2.68 -5.09 8.32
CA ILE A 47 -3.10 -5.73 7.07
C ILE A 47 -2.10 -5.40 5.98
N PHE A 48 -1.82 -6.37 5.12
CA PHE A 48 -0.88 -6.21 4.02
C PHE A 48 -1.67 -6.04 2.72
N GLN A 49 -1.31 -5.01 1.96
CA GLN A 49 -1.84 -4.78 0.64
C GLN A 49 -1.31 -5.85 -0.32
N GLU A 50 -2.22 -6.62 -0.89
CA GLU A 50 -1.94 -7.49 -2.02
C GLU A 50 -2.38 -6.76 -3.30
N PHE A 51 -1.41 -6.23 -4.03
CA PHE A 51 -1.66 -5.57 -5.31
C PHE A 51 -1.02 -6.40 -6.44
N ASN A 52 -1.86 -6.84 -7.36
CA ASN A 52 -1.45 -7.47 -8.60
C ASN A 52 -1.35 -6.38 -9.68
N HIS A 53 -0.14 -6.15 -10.17
CA HIS A 53 0.09 -5.13 -11.17
C HIS A 53 -0.68 -5.46 -12.47
N PRO A 54 -1.52 -4.55 -12.97
CA PRO A 54 -2.27 -4.81 -14.19
C PRO A 54 -1.34 -4.82 -15.41
N VAL A 55 -1.70 -5.62 -16.41
CA VAL A 55 -1.12 -5.54 -17.75
C VAL A 55 -2.14 -4.85 -18.65
N TYR A 56 -1.69 -3.84 -19.38
CA TYR A 56 -2.54 -2.99 -20.21
C TYR A 56 -1.81 -2.57 -21.48
N PRO A 57 -2.55 -2.17 -22.54
CA PRO A 57 -1.96 -1.69 -23.77
C PRO A 57 -1.10 -0.44 -23.53
N GLN A 58 0.10 -0.41 -24.09
CA GLN A 58 0.92 0.80 -24.18
C GLN A 58 0.76 1.42 -25.57
N VAL A 59 0.55 2.73 -25.63
CA VAL A 59 0.45 3.47 -26.90
C VAL A 59 1.80 3.49 -27.61
N PHE A 60 2.91 3.45 -26.86
CA PHE A 60 4.27 3.52 -27.39
C PHE A 60 5.12 2.30 -26.97
N GLY A 61 4.96 1.20 -27.70
CA GLY A 61 5.85 0.04 -27.60
C GLY A 61 5.35 -1.06 -26.66
N GLU A 62 6.30 -1.80 -26.08
CA GLU A 62 6.00 -2.96 -25.23
C GLU A 62 5.57 -2.55 -23.81
N PHE A 63 4.84 -3.44 -23.15
CA PHE A 63 4.41 -3.24 -21.77
C PHE A 63 5.59 -3.16 -20.80
N ILE A 64 5.62 -2.12 -19.98
CA ILE A 64 6.57 -1.96 -18.88
C ILE A 64 5.81 -2.10 -17.57
N SER A 65 6.24 -3.06 -16.74
CA SER A 65 5.61 -3.36 -15.46
C SER A 65 6.04 -2.40 -14.36
N HIS A 66 5.22 -2.25 -13.31
CA HIS A 66 5.47 -1.42 -12.13
C HIS A 66 5.61 0.09 -12.38
N LEU A 67 4.93 0.60 -13.40
CA LEU A 67 4.80 2.04 -13.64
C LEU A 67 3.72 2.67 -12.76
N SER A 68 3.74 4.00 -12.68
CA SER A 68 2.74 4.79 -11.94
C SER A 68 1.34 4.59 -12.51
N ILE A 69 0.31 4.77 -11.68
CA ILE A 69 -1.10 4.84 -12.12
C ILE A 69 -1.33 5.86 -13.23
N VAL A 70 -0.51 6.92 -13.26
CA VAL A 70 -0.55 7.95 -14.30
C VAL A 70 -0.31 7.35 -15.69
N ASP A 71 0.56 6.35 -15.81
CA ASP A 71 0.83 5.67 -17.07
C ASP A 71 -0.40 4.91 -17.59
N LEU A 72 -1.04 4.13 -16.72
CA LEU A 72 -2.30 3.46 -17.04
C LEU A 72 -3.40 4.46 -17.42
N LEU A 73 -3.50 5.60 -16.72
CA LEU A 73 -4.50 6.64 -17.02
C LEU A 73 -4.31 7.26 -18.40
N PHE A 74 -3.07 7.55 -18.81
CA PHE A 74 -2.81 8.11 -20.14
C PHE A 74 -2.89 7.08 -21.27
N ASN A 75 -2.66 5.81 -20.99
CA ASN A 75 -2.81 4.74 -21.97
C ASN A 75 -4.25 4.24 -22.14
N CYS A 76 -5.07 4.25 -21.08
CA CYS A 76 -6.41 3.61 -21.09
C CYS A 76 -7.57 4.53 -20.68
N GLY A 77 -7.29 5.73 -20.17
CA GLY A 77 -8.32 6.72 -19.84
C GLY A 77 -9.40 6.18 -18.90
N HIS A 78 -10.66 6.19 -19.34
CA HIS A 78 -11.79 5.74 -18.55
C HIS A 78 -11.78 4.23 -18.21
N ASP A 79 -11.10 3.42 -19.03
CA ASP A 79 -11.03 1.95 -18.83
C ASP A 79 -10.07 1.55 -17.71
N SER A 80 -9.23 2.47 -17.24
CA SER A 80 -8.19 2.22 -16.24
C SER A 80 -8.74 1.59 -14.95
N MET A 81 -9.92 2.02 -14.48
CA MET A 81 -10.50 1.49 -13.24
C MET A 81 -10.98 0.05 -13.40
N GLU A 82 -11.56 -0.29 -14.56
CA GLU A 82 -11.97 -1.66 -14.86
C GLU A 82 -10.75 -2.58 -14.93
N ILE A 83 -9.68 -2.12 -15.59
CA ILE A 83 -8.40 -2.83 -15.67
C ILE A 83 -7.85 -3.11 -14.26
N ILE A 84 -7.80 -2.12 -13.37
CA ILE A 84 -7.31 -2.34 -11.99
C ILE A 84 -8.13 -3.41 -11.27
N ARG A 85 -9.47 -3.32 -11.34
CA ARG A 85 -10.39 -4.27 -10.66
C ARG A 85 -10.27 -5.68 -11.21
N LYS A 86 -10.05 -5.84 -12.51
CA LYS A 86 -9.83 -7.15 -13.14
C LYS A 86 -8.64 -7.91 -12.55
N TYR A 87 -7.57 -7.20 -12.18
CA TYR A 87 -6.37 -7.80 -11.60
C TYR A 87 -6.42 -7.86 -10.06
N ASN A 88 -7.25 -7.02 -9.43
CA ASN A 88 -7.37 -6.86 -7.98
C ASN A 88 -8.85 -7.00 -7.56
N PRO A 89 -9.40 -8.23 -7.58
CA PRO A 89 -10.80 -8.49 -7.28
C PRO A 89 -11.16 -8.36 -5.78
#